data_AF-A0A8J7WQS1-F1
#
_entry.id   AF-A0A8J7WQS1-F1
#
_cell.length_a   1.000
_cell.length_b   1.000
_cell.length_c   1.000
_cell.angle_alpha   90.00
_cell.angle_beta   90.00
_cell.angle_gamma   90.00
#
_symmetry.space_group_name_H-M   'P 1'
#
loop_
_entity.id
_entity.type
_entity.pdbx_description
1 polymer ?
#
loop_
_entity_poly.entity_id
_entity_poly.type
_entity_poly.pdbx_seq_one_letter_code
_entity_poly.pdbx_strand_id
1 'polypeptide(L)'
;MDERVTHPSQINLRTNNAHVRSLMRAAWRLGVLPEFKGLNLWRWCHMLGFRGHNTTASRLFSVTRGGLAREREAYREAQNRKRQSKAKRKGADKPVEVPTVTEKNWRYQRRGYHNEGMAAYAGMLRESIEENRQAAKDALAPTRPRGGDAA
;
A
#
# COMPACT_ATOMS: atom_id res chain seq x y z
N MET A 1 0.92 8.87 -5.35
CA MET A 1 -0.52 9.03 -5.05
C MET A 1 -0.78 9.24 -3.56
N ASP A 2 0.03 8.68 -2.66
CA ASP A 2 -0.24 8.71 -1.21
C ASP A 2 0.45 9.88 -0.46
N GLU A 3 0.69 10.98 -1.17
CA GLU A 3 1.26 12.16 -0.54
C GLU A 3 0.15 13.03 0.02
N ARG A 4 0.36 13.48 1.26
CA ARG A 4 -0.57 14.39 1.91
C ARG A 4 -0.71 15.68 1.12
N VAL A 5 -1.95 16.12 0.96
CA VAL A 5 -2.24 17.47 0.49
C VAL A 5 -1.94 18.41 1.65
N THR A 6 -1.07 19.38 1.43
CA THR A 6 -0.73 20.42 2.42
C THR A 6 -1.38 21.76 2.09
N HIS A 7 -1.78 21.96 0.83
CA HIS A 7 -2.47 23.18 0.38
C HIS A 7 -3.62 22.86 -0.59
N PRO A 8 -4.78 23.56 -0.52
CA PRO A 8 -5.93 23.30 -1.39
C PRO A 8 -5.63 23.37 -2.89
N SER A 9 -4.69 24.23 -3.30
CA SER A 9 -4.29 24.37 -4.71
C SER A 9 -3.72 23.07 -5.29
N GLN A 10 -3.10 22.22 -4.46
CA GLN A 10 -2.56 20.94 -4.88
C GLN A 10 -3.65 19.95 -5.31
N ILE A 11 -4.89 20.11 -4.83
CA ILE A 11 -6.01 19.21 -5.19
C ILE A 11 -6.26 19.20 -6.70
N ASN A 12 -6.01 20.33 -7.38
CA ASN A 12 -6.17 20.43 -8.84
C ASN A 12 -5.14 19.59 -9.61
N LEU A 13 -3.96 19.39 -9.03
CA LEU A 13 -2.83 18.69 -9.64
C LEU A 13 -2.86 17.17 -9.40
N ARG A 14 -3.66 16.69 -8.45
CA ARG A 14 -3.68 15.27 -8.05
C ARG A 14 -4.58 14.39 -8.93
N THR A 15 -5.56 14.98 -9.61
CA THR A 15 -6.49 14.24 -10.45
C THR A 15 -7.12 15.13 -11.52
N ASN A 16 -7.31 14.56 -12.71
CA ASN A 16 -8.05 15.20 -13.80
C ASN A 16 -9.57 14.95 -13.68
N ASN A 17 -10.00 14.07 -12.78
CA ASN A 17 -11.42 13.79 -12.57
C ASN A 17 -12.07 14.86 -11.68
N ALA A 18 -13.06 15.57 -12.24
CA ALA A 18 -13.76 16.66 -11.56
C ALA A 18 -14.51 16.19 -10.30
N HIS A 19 -15.13 15.01 -10.32
CA HIS A 19 -15.86 14.46 -9.18
C HIS A 19 -14.93 14.16 -7.99
N VAL A 20 -13.80 13.48 -8.26
CA VAL A 20 -12.78 13.20 -7.23
C VAL A 20 -12.26 14.50 -6.63
N ARG A 21 -12.01 15.51 -7.46
CA ARG A 21 -11.57 16.85 -7.00
C ARG A 21 -12.60 17.51 -6.07
N SER A 22 -13.89 17.40 -6.39
CA SER A 22 -14.97 17.91 -5.54
C SER A 22 -15.02 17.20 -4.18
N LEU A 23 -14.87 15.88 -4.15
CA LEU A 23 -14.81 15.11 -2.91
C LEU A 23 -13.59 15.48 -2.05
N MET A 24 -12.42 15.62 -2.66
CA MET A 24 -11.21 16.10 -1.98
C MET A 24 -11.44 17.49 -1.35
N ARG A 25 -12.02 18.43 -2.10
CA ARG A 25 -12.33 19.77 -1.57
C ARG A 25 -13.34 19.73 -0.43
N ALA A 26 -14.35 18.86 -0.51
CA ALA A 26 -15.32 18.67 0.57
C ALA A 26 -14.64 18.13 1.84
N ALA A 27 -13.82 17.09 1.73
CA ALA A 27 -13.04 16.55 2.84
C ALA A 27 -12.10 17.59 3.47
N TRP A 28 -11.48 18.45 2.64
CA TRP A 28 -10.66 19.56 3.12
C TRP A 28 -11.46 20.60 3.90
N ARG A 29 -12.57 21.09 3.31
CA ARG A 29 -13.46 22.10 3.93
C ARG A 29 -14.05 21.62 5.24
N LEU A 30 -14.48 20.36 5.30
CA LEU A 30 -15.03 19.77 6.53
C LEU A 30 -13.94 19.52 7.56
N GLY A 31 -12.74 19.13 7.13
CA GLY A 31 -11.63 18.82 8.02
C GLY A 31 -11.02 20.01 8.77
N VAL A 32 -11.28 21.25 8.33
CA VAL A 32 -10.86 22.47 9.03
C VAL A 32 -11.88 22.96 10.06
N LEU A 33 -13.10 22.43 10.05
CA LEU A 33 -14.14 22.81 11.02
C LEU A 33 -13.84 22.20 12.41
N PRO A 34 -14.00 22.97 13.50
CA PRO A 34 -13.73 22.50 14.86
C PRO A 34 -14.51 21.23 15.24
N GLU A 35 -15.77 21.15 14.81
CA GLU A 35 -16.69 20.03 15.07
C GLU A 35 -16.15 18.68 14.55
N PHE A 36 -15.40 18.70 13.44
CA PHE A 36 -14.89 17.49 12.78
C PHE A 36 -13.38 17.28 13.00
N LYS A 37 -12.75 18.05 13.89
CA LYS A 37 -11.30 17.99 14.13
C LYS A 37 -10.83 16.58 14.52
N GLY A 38 -11.64 15.84 15.28
CA GLY A 38 -11.35 14.45 15.67
C GLY A 38 -11.28 13.47 14.49
N LEU A 39 -12.03 13.72 13.42
CA LEU A 39 -12.09 12.86 12.24
C LEU A 39 -10.85 13.01 11.33
N ASN A 40 -10.08 14.09 11.49
CA ASN A 40 -8.84 14.32 10.73
C ASN A 40 -9.04 14.28 9.19
N LEU A 41 -10.22 14.66 8.68
CA LEU A 41 -10.59 14.52 7.27
C LEU A 41 -9.60 15.20 6.31
N TRP A 42 -9.07 16.36 6.70
CA TRP A 42 -8.11 17.12 5.89
C TRP A 42 -6.80 16.33 5.66
N ARG A 43 -6.32 15.59 6.67
CA ARG A 43 -5.09 14.76 6.58
C ARG A 43 -5.22 13.64 5.56
N TRP A 44 -6.45 13.17 5.35
CA TRP A 44 -6.78 12.07 4.45
C TRP A 44 -7.56 12.53 3.21
N CYS A 45 -7.51 13.83 2.89
CA CYS A 45 -8.20 14.40 1.74
C CYS A 45 -7.84 13.70 0.41
N HIS A 46 -6.57 13.32 0.21
CA HIS A 46 -6.12 12.52 -0.94
C HIS A 46 -6.75 11.12 -1.02
N MET A 47 -7.25 10.60 0.11
CA MET A 47 -8.03 9.37 0.20
C MET A 47 -9.53 9.65 0.36
N LEU A 48 -10.01 10.80 -0.13
CA LEU A 48 -11.40 11.24 -0.05
C LEU A 48 -11.93 11.41 1.39
N GLY A 49 -11.02 11.67 2.35
CA GLY A 49 -11.36 11.92 3.76
C GLY A 49 -11.32 10.68 4.65
N PHE A 50 -11.02 9.51 4.10
CA PHE A 50 -11.03 8.26 4.87
C PHE A 50 -9.63 7.67 5.04
N ARG A 51 -9.38 7.04 6.19
CA ARG A 51 -8.07 6.46 6.56
C ARG A 51 -7.90 5.04 6.00
N GLY A 52 -8.06 4.84 4.69
CA GLY A 52 -7.91 3.52 4.04
C GLY A 52 -8.72 3.33 2.75
N HIS A 53 -8.76 2.09 2.25
CA HIS A 53 -9.55 1.70 1.08
C HIS A 53 -11.05 1.88 1.39
N ASN A 54 -11.71 2.80 0.69
CA ASN A 54 -13.15 3.02 0.83
C ASN A 54 -13.91 2.39 -0.32
N THR A 55 -14.45 1.21 -0.05
CA THR A 55 -15.54 0.64 -0.81
C THR A 55 -16.80 0.76 0.04
N THR A 56 -17.67 1.71 -0.28
CA THR A 56 -19.00 1.79 0.33
C THR A 56 -19.87 0.79 -0.42
N ALA A 57 -20.03 -0.42 0.13
CA ALA A 57 -20.95 -1.38 -0.43
C ALA A 57 -22.39 -0.93 -0.12
N SER A 58 -23.18 -0.59 -1.13
CA SER A 58 -24.62 -0.40 -0.96
C SER A 58 -25.30 -1.75 -0.84
N ARG A 59 -26.17 -1.93 0.16
CA ARG A 59 -26.84 -3.21 0.43
C ARG A 59 -27.72 -3.69 -0.75
N LEU A 60 -28.24 -2.75 -1.54
CA LEU A 60 -29.12 -3.02 -2.70
C LEU A 60 -28.35 -3.21 -4.01
N PHE A 61 -27.17 -2.59 -4.15
CA PHE A 61 -26.47 -2.51 -5.44
C PHE A 61 -25.07 -3.12 -5.44
N SER A 62 -24.55 -3.52 -4.28
CA SER A 62 -23.20 -4.08 -4.16
C SER A 62 -23.24 -5.54 -3.75
N VAL A 63 -22.61 -6.39 -4.57
CA VAL A 63 -22.35 -7.78 -4.20
C VAL A 63 -21.30 -7.79 -3.10
N THR A 64 -21.54 -8.57 -2.05
CA THR A 64 -20.58 -8.68 -0.95
C THR A 64 -19.25 -9.25 -1.47
N ARG A 65 -18.14 -8.77 -0.92
CA ARG A 65 -16.80 -9.27 -1.28
C ARG A 65 -16.68 -10.78 -1.02
N GLY A 66 -17.38 -11.29 0.01
CA GLY A 66 -17.51 -12.72 0.27
C GLY A 66 -18.34 -13.47 -0.78
N GLY A 67 -19.41 -12.87 -1.29
CA GLY A 67 -20.18 -13.40 -2.42
C GLY A 67 -19.32 -13.56 -3.68
N LEU A 68 -18.56 -12.53 -4.05
CA LEU A 68 -17.62 -12.58 -5.17
C LEU A 68 -16.49 -13.61 -4.96
N ALA A 69 -16.03 -13.80 -3.72
CA ALA A 69 -15.00 -14.80 -3.42
C ALA A 69 -15.52 -16.22 -3.62
N ARG A 70 -16.72 -16.54 -3.10
CA ARG A 70 -17.36 -17.85 -3.29
C ARG A 70 -17.67 -18.15 -4.75
N GLU A 71 -18.17 -17.16 -5.50
CA GLU A 71 -18.46 -17.35 -6.92
C GLU A 71 -17.19 -17.68 -7.73
N ARG A 72 -16.06 -17.03 -7.40
CA ARG A 72 -14.77 -17.34 -8.01
C ARG A 72 -14.26 -18.74 -7.66
N GLU A 73 -14.51 -19.20 -6.44
CA GLU A 73 -14.15 -20.56 -6.01
C GLU A 73 -14.98 -21.61 -6.76
N ALA A 74 -16.31 -21.46 -6.78
CA ALA A 74 -17.22 -22.33 -7.52
C ALA A 74 -16.87 -22.40 -9.01
N TYR A 75 -16.54 -21.25 -9.62
CA TYR A 75 -16.06 -21.20 -10.99
C TYR A 75 -14.77 -22.01 -11.18
N ARG A 76 -13.77 -21.83 -10.30
CA ARG A 76 -12.49 -22.56 -10.36
C ARG A 76 -12.69 -24.07 -10.24
N GLU A 77 -13.52 -24.52 -9.31
CA GLU A 77 -13.86 -25.94 -9.17
C GLU A 77 -14.53 -26.50 -10.42
N ALA A 78 -15.50 -25.76 -11.00
CA ALA A 78 -16.17 -26.18 -12.22
C ALA A 78 -15.19 -26.28 -13.41
N GLN A 79 -14.23 -25.35 -13.50
CA GLN A 79 -13.16 -25.42 -14.51
C GLN A 79 -12.26 -26.63 -14.29
N ASN A 80 -11.88 -26.94 -13.04
CA ASN A 80 -11.08 -28.11 -12.71
C ASN A 80 -11.81 -29.41 -13.07
N ARG A 81 -13.10 -29.54 -12.72
CA ARG A 81 -13.94 -30.69 -13.11
C ARG A 81 -14.03 -30.86 -14.63
N LYS A 82 -14.19 -29.77 -15.39
CA LYS A 82 -14.20 -29.80 -16.87
C LYS A 82 -12.85 -30.24 -17.47
N ARG A 83 -11.73 -29.82 -16.86
CA ARG A 83 -10.39 -30.24 -17.29
C ARG A 83 -10.16 -31.73 -17.03
N GLN A 84 -10.51 -32.20 -15.83
CA GLN A 84 -10.39 -33.61 -15.45
C GLN A 84 -11.27 -34.52 -16.33
N SER A 85 -12.52 -34.12 -16.62
CA SER A 85 -13.41 -34.90 -17.48
C SER A 85 -12.93 -34.95 -18.94
N LYS A 86 -12.33 -33.87 -19.45
CA LYS A 86 -11.65 -33.87 -20.76
C LYS A 86 -10.42 -34.79 -20.78
N ALA A 87 -9.63 -34.82 -19.71
CA ALA A 87 -8.48 -35.71 -19.58
C ALA A 87 -8.91 -37.18 -19.58
N LYS A 88 -9.95 -37.52 -18.80
CA LYS A 88 -10.53 -38.88 -18.73
C LYS A 88 -11.09 -39.34 -20.08
N ARG A 89 -11.78 -38.47 -20.82
CA ARG A 89 -12.30 -38.77 -22.17
C ARG A 89 -11.22 -39.03 -23.22
N LYS A 90 -9.99 -38.53 -23.03
CA LYS A 90 -8.86 -38.77 -23.94
C LYS A 90 -8.07 -40.04 -23.62
N GLY A 91 -8.56 -40.91 -22.73
CA GLY A 91 -7.88 -42.17 -22.39
C GLY A 91 -6.56 -41.96 -21.62
N ALA A 92 -6.37 -40.80 -20.99
CA ALA A 92 -5.25 -40.59 -20.08
C ALA A 92 -5.58 -41.32 -18.76
N ASP A 93 -5.06 -42.54 -18.62
CA ASP A 93 -5.36 -43.46 -17.51
C ASP A 93 -4.71 -43.08 -16.17
N LYS A 94 -4.05 -41.92 -16.13
CA LYS A 94 -3.68 -41.24 -14.91
C LYS A 94 -4.18 -39.80 -15.02
N PRO A 95 -4.76 -39.22 -13.95
CA PRO A 95 -4.95 -37.80 -13.92
C PRO A 95 -3.56 -37.20 -14.14
N VAL A 96 -3.35 -36.57 -15.29
CA VAL A 96 -2.17 -35.73 -15.47
C VAL A 96 -2.32 -34.69 -14.37
N GLU A 97 -1.54 -34.84 -13.31
CA GLU A 97 -1.22 -33.73 -12.43
C GLU A 97 -0.65 -32.67 -13.35
N VAL A 98 -1.52 -31.80 -13.85
CA VAL A 98 -1.07 -30.53 -14.39
C VAL A 98 -0.74 -29.77 -13.11
N PRO A 99 0.53 -29.66 -12.71
CA PRO A 99 0.87 -28.88 -11.54
C PRO A 99 0.24 -27.52 -11.79
N THR A 100 -0.71 -27.13 -10.95
CA THR A 100 -1.24 -25.78 -11.01
C THR A 100 -0.09 -24.92 -10.54
N VAL A 101 0.73 -24.45 -11.50
CA VAL A 101 1.83 -23.52 -11.24
C VAL A 101 1.17 -22.26 -10.73
N THR A 102 1.05 -22.17 -9.41
CA THR A 102 0.70 -20.93 -8.76
C THR A 102 1.94 -20.08 -8.88
N GLU A 103 2.00 -19.23 -9.91
CA GLU A 103 3.01 -18.18 -9.98
C GLU A 103 2.75 -17.21 -8.82
N LYS A 104 3.35 -17.53 -7.67
CA LYS A 104 3.38 -16.71 -6.46
C LYS A 104 4.53 -15.71 -6.49
N ASN A 105 5.26 -15.67 -7.60
CA ASN A 105 6.47 -14.89 -7.79
C ASN A 105 6.11 -13.51 -8.34
N TRP A 106 5.34 -12.77 -7.55
CA TRP A 106 5.19 -11.33 -7.79
C TRP A 106 6.56 -10.70 -7.55
N ARG A 107 7.33 -10.52 -8.62
CA ARG A 107 8.61 -9.83 -8.51
C ARG A 107 8.33 -8.34 -8.65
N TYR A 108 8.64 -7.62 -7.58
CA TYR A 108 8.57 -6.19 -7.57
C TYR A 108 9.44 -5.60 -8.70
N GLN A 109 8.82 -5.02 -9.72
CA GLN A 109 9.53 -4.60 -10.93
C GLN A 109 10.37 -3.35 -10.70
N ARG A 110 9.82 -2.32 -10.02
CA ARG A 110 10.50 -1.06 -9.67
C ARG A 110 9.67 -0.17 -8.71
N ARG A 111 10.31 0.46 -7.71
CA ARG A 111 10.16 1.91 -7.44
C ARG A 111 11.53 2.46 -7.69
N GLY A 112 11.62 3.31 -8.70
CA GLY A 112 12.84 4.02 -9.01
C GLY A 112 12.69 5.42 -8.51
N TYR A 113 13.83 6.03 -8.23
CA TYR A 113 13.99 7.45 -8.31
C TYR A 113 13.78 7.87 -9.78
N HIS A 114 12.95 8.88 -10.01
CA HIS A 114 12.50 9.28 -11.35
C HIS A 114 13.64 9.80 -12.25
N ASN A 115 14.81 10.09 -11.68
CA ASN A 115 16.04 10.49 -12.36
C ASN A 115 17.28 10.14 -11.50
N GLU A 116 18.48 10.29 -12.06
CA GLU A 116 19.75 10.02 -11.38
C GLU A 116 19.97 10.92 -10.15
N GLY A 117 19.50 12.18 -10.21
CA GLY A 117 19.59 13.11 -9.10
C GLY A 117 18.84 12.64 -7.84
N MET A 118 17.68 11.99 -8.02
CA MET A 118 16.94 11.43 -6.89
C MET A 118 17.58 10.16 -6.33
N ALA A 119 18.34 9.41 -7.14
CA ALA A 119 19.14 8.29 -6.63
C ALA A 119 20.34 8.79 -5.80
N ALA A 120 21.00 9.85 -6.25
CA ALA A 120 22.07 10.51 -5.49
C ALA A 120 21.54 11.07 -4.16
N TYR A 121 20.41 11.78 -4.19
CA TYR A 121 19.77 12.32 -2.98
C TYR A 121 19.40 11.23 -1.96
N ALA A 122 18.91 10.08 -2.43
CA ALA A 122 18.63 8.95 -1.56
C ALA A 122 19.88 8.31 -0.95
N GLY A 123 21.01 8.34 -1.69
CA GLY A 123 22.31 7.95 -1.16
C GLY A 123 22.74 8.85 -0.01
N MET A 124 22.68 10.17 -0.20
CA MET A 124 23.01 11.16 0.83
C MET A 124 22.11 11.01 2.06
N LEU A 125 20.81 10.77 1.87
CA LEU A 125 19.88 10.58 2.97
C LEU A 125 20.21 9.32 3.78
N ARG A 126 20.62 8.22 3.12
CA ARG A 126 21.05 7.00 3.82
C ARG A 126 22.28 7.28 4.69
N GLU A 127 23.28 7.96 4.14
CA GLU A 127 24.51 8.33 4.86
C GLU A 127 24.18 9.18 6.09
N SER A 128 23.34 10.21 5.94
CA SER A 128 22.91 11.05 7.07
C SER A 128 22.16 10.27 8.17
N ILE A 129 21.41 9.22 7.81
CA ILE A 129 20.71 8.37 8.79
C ILE A 129 21.70 7.49 9.55
N GLU A 130 22.73 6.99 8.87
CA GLU A 130 23.78 6.16 9.48
C GLU A 130 24.65 6.98 10.42
N GLU A 131 25.05 8.18 10.01
CA GLU A 131 25.76 9.15 10.86
C GLU A 131 24.95 9.51 12.11
N ASN A 132 23.67 9.85 11.95
CA ASN A 132 22.79 10.15 13.08
C ASN A 132 22.61 8.97 14.03
N ARG A 133 22.57 7.74 13.51
CA ARG A 133 22.50 6.53 14.34
C ARG A 133 23.81 6.30 15.10
N GLN A 134 24.95 6.59 14.48
CA GLN A 134 26.24 6.44 15.14
C GLN A 134 26.43 7.51 16.22
N ALA A 135 26.15 8.77 15.90
CA ALA A 135 26.16 9.87 16.88
C ALA A 135 25.21 9.60 18.05
N ALA A 136 24.02 9.04 17.81
CA ALA A 136 23.10 8.64 18.87
C ALA A 136 23.68 7.52 19.76
N LYS A 137 24.36 6.52 19.17
CA LYS A 137 25.03 5.46 19.94
C LYS A 137 26.19 6.01 20.77
N ASP A 138 26.99 6.90 20.19
CA ASP A 138 28.13 7.52 20.87
C ASP A 138 27.67 8.43 22.02
N ALA A 139 26.54 9.14 21.84
CA ALA A 139 25.91 9.92 22.90
C ALA A 139 25.27 9.05 24.01
N LEU A 140 24.83 7.83 23.68
CA LEU A 140 24.29 6.85 24.63
C LEU A 140 25.38 6.01 25.31
N ALA A 141 26.62 6.03 24.80
CA ALA A 141 27.73 5.29 25.38
C ALA A 141 28.14 5.96 26.72
N PRO A 142 28.13 5.22 27.84
CA PRO A 142 28.51 5.79 29.13
C PRO A 142 29.99 6.20 29.10
N THR A 143 30.28 7.42 29.56
CA THR A 143 31.66 7.90 29.74
C THR A 143 32.34 7.02 30.79
N ARG A 144 33.27 6.17 30.35
CA ARG A 144 34.08 5.36 31.26
C ARG A 144 35.00 6.33 32.03
N PRO A 145 34.97 6.38 33.38
CA PRO A 145 35.87 7.26 34.11
C PRO A 145 37.31 6.84 33.82
N ARG A 146 38.17 7.80 33.44
CA ARG A 146 39.62 7.58 33.38
C ARG A 146 40.06 7.14 34.78
N GLY A 147 40.43 5.87 34.91
CA GLY A 147 41.07 5.36 36.13
C GLY A 147 42.29 6.21 36.41
N GLY A 148 42.33 6.80 37.60
CA GLY A 148 43.51 7.47 38.12
C GLY A 148 44.59 6.43 38.39
N ASP A 149 45.78 6.69 37.88
CA ASP A 149 46.99 5.97 38.25
C ASP A 149 47.31 6.32 39.71
N ALA A 150 47.18 5.32 40.58
CA ALA A 150 47.71 5.33 41.93
C ALA A 150 48.87 4.32 41.97
N ALA A 151 50.10 4.83 41.88
CA ALA A 151 51.31 4.32 42.51
C ALA A 151 52.43 5.33 42.32
#